data_AF-A0A7X1MEG4-F1
#
_entry.id   AF-A0A7X1MEG4-F1
#
_cell.length_a   1.000
_cell.length_b   1.000
_cell.length_c   1.000
_cell.angle_alpha   90.00
_cell.angle_beta   90.00
_cell.angle_gamma   90.00
#
_symmetry.space_group_name_H-M   'P 1'
#
loop_
_entity.id
_entity.type
_entity.pdbx_description
1 polymer ?
#
loop_
_entity_poly.entity_id
_entity_poly.type
_entity_poly.pdbx_seq_one_letter_code
_entity_poly.pdbx_strand_id
1 'polypeptide(L)'
;MALTYWSVEQYQASWVRALRVLAREEVATSCLISSITNPASSNFIFCWPLYRSGEIVYVQNSIIFLEELEGDFDTDEPWRFVEPRSTVDEDGHEISEWQTTIDEVREFLNSVQS
;
A
#
# COMPACT_ATOMS: atom_id res chain seq x y z
N MET A 1 -8.61 8.29 6.88
CA MET A 1 -9.18 8.34 5.53
C MET A 1 -9.86 9.68 5.30
N ALA A 2 -9.28 10.53 4.44
CA ALA A 2 -9.93 11.74 3.95
C ALA A 2 -10.86 11.38 2.79
N LEU A 3 -12.12 11.84 2.84
CA LEU A 3 -13.13 11.59 1.80
C LEU A 3 -13.29 12.79 0.84
N THR A 4 -12.31 13.70 0.83
CA THR A 4 -12.37 14.93 0.04
C THR A 4 -11.99 14.72 -1.42
N TYR A 5 -11.26 13.65 -1.74
CA TYR A 5 -10.84 13.31 -3.10
C TYR A 5 -11.34 11.94 -3.55
N TRP A 6 -11.11 10.90 -2.75
CA TRP A 6 -11.67 9.57 -2.99
C TRP A 6 -12.92 9.32 -2.16
N SER A 7 -13.93 8.73 -2.79
CA SER A 7 -15.04 8.07 -2.11
C SER A 7 -14.59 6.76 -1.47
N VAL A 8 -15.40 6.22 -0.56
CA VAL A 8 -15.11 4.92 0.10
C VAL A 8 -14.96 3.81 -0.95
N GLU A 9 -15.79 3.83 -1.99
CA GLU A 9 -15.77 2.86 -3.08
C GLU A 9 -14.46 2.94 -3.88
N GLN A 10 -13.90 4.13 -4.05
CA GLN A 10 -12.60 4.30 -4.72
C GLN A 10 -11.45 3.74 -3.87
N TYR A 11 -11.47 3.96 -2.55
CA TYR A 11 -10.51 3.32 -1.63
C TYR A 11 -10.63 1.80 -1.70
N GLN A 12 -11.84 1.26 -1.59
CA GLN A 12 -12.08 -0.19 -1.67
C GLN A 12 -11.62 -0.77 -3.01
N ALA A 13 -11.94 -0.12 -4.13
CA ALA A 13 -11.50 -0.56 -5.45
C ALA A 13 -9.98 -0.55 -5.58
N SER A 14 -9.30 0.48 -5.04
CA SER A 14 -7.83 0.56 -5.00
C SER A 14 -7.24 -0.58 -4.16
N TRP A 15 -7.80 -0.83 -2.97
CA TRP A 15 -7.35 -1.93 -2.10
C TRP A 15 -7.55 -3.29 -2.74
N VAL A 16 -8.69 -3.54 -3.37
CA VAL A 16 -8.93 -4.79 -4.10
C VAL A 16 -7.90 -5.00 -5.21
N ARG A 17 -7.49 -3.94 -5.93
CA ARG A 17 -6.40 -4.04 -6.92
C ARG A 17 -5.08 -4.40 -6.26
N ALA A 18 -4.68 -3.70 -5.21
CA ALA A 18 -3.44 -3.96 -4.48
C ALA A 18 -3.37 -5.39 -3.91
N LEU A 19 -4.44 -5.85 -3.24
CA LEU A 19 -4.49 -7.20 -2.67
C LEU A 19 -4.49 -8.29 -3.75
N ARG A 20 -5.06 -8.04 -4.93
CA ARG A 20 -4.97 -8.96 -6.08
C ARG A 20 -3.54 -9.11 -6.58
N VAL A 21 -2.72 -8.06 -6.50
CA VAL A 21 -1.28 -8.16 -6.85
C VAL A 21 -0.59 -9.15 -5.90
N LEU A 22 -0.78 -9.01 -4.58
CA LEU A 22 -0.19 -9.94 -3.60
C LEU A 22 -0.67 -11.37 -3.78
N ALA A 23 -1.96 -11.57 -4.07
CA ALA A 23 -2.54 -12.91 -4.17
C ALA A 23 -1.97 -13.74 -5.35
N ARG A 24 -1.47 -13.07 -6.41
CA ARG A 24 -1.02 -13.70 -7.65
C ARG A 24 0.40 -14.25 -7.59
N GLU A 25 1.32 -13.51 -7.00
CA GLU A 25 2.76 -13.81 -7.04
C GLU A 25 3.27 -14.24 -5.66
N GLU A 26 4.20 -15.19 -5.57
CA GLU A 26 4.78 -15.62 -4.29
C GLU A 26 5.64 -14.54 -3.62
N VAL A 27 6.18 -13.60 -4.40
CA VAL A 27 6.92 -12.43 -3.93
C VAL A 27 6.36 -11.21 -4.64
N ALA A 28 5.83 -10.26 -3.89
CA ALA A 28 5.21 -9.06 -4.45
C ALA A 28 5.21 -7.90 -3.44
N THR A 29 5.28 -6.69 -3.98
CA THR A 29 4.99 -5.46 -3.25
C THR A 29 3.65 -4.91 -3.71
N SER A 30 2.80 -4.54 -2.78
CA SER A 30 1.58 -3.76 -3.04
C SER A 30 1.41 -2.70 -1.97
N CYS A 31 0.35 -1.89 -2.06
CA CYS A 31 0.17 -0.76 -1.16
C CYS A 31 -1.31 -0.41 -0.98
N LEU A 32 -1.74 -0.25 0.27
CA LEU A 32 -3.09 0.23 0.60
C LEU A 32 -3.04 1.71 0.97
N ILE A 33 -3.53 2.58 0.09
CA ILE A 33 -3.65 4.01 0.38
C ILE A 33 -4.70 4.19 1.48
N SER A 34 -4.34 4.82 2.60
CA SER A 34 -5.26 5.07 3.73
C SER A 34 -5.73 6.52 3.81
N SER A 35 -5.04 7.43 3.13
CA SER A 35 -5.46 8.81 2.95
C SER A 35 -4.81 9.43 1.72
N ILE A 36 -5.64 9.92 0.80
CA ILE A 36 -5.22 10.65 -0.40
C ILE A 36 -6.08 11.91 -0.58
N THR A 37 -5.43 12.96 -1.06
CA THR A 37 -6.07 14.18 -1.58
C THR A 37 -5.61 14.36 -3.02
N ASN A 38 -6.08 15.36 -3.75
CA ASN A 38 -5.69 15.55 -5.16
C ASN A 38 -4.15 15.56 -5.29
N PRO A 39 -3.52 14.56 -5.95
CA PRO A 39 -2.07 14.45 -6.01
C PRO A 39 -1.40 15.66 -6.69
N ALA A 40 -2.10 16.34 -7.60
CA ALA A 40 -1.60 17.54 -8.26
C ALA A 40 -1.47 18.76 -7.33
N SER A 41 -2.05 18.70 -6.12
CA SER A 41 -2.04 19.80 -5.14
C SER A 41 -1.72 19.34 -3.74
N SER A 42 -1.17 18.13 -3.58
CA SER A 42 -0.86 17.53 -2.29
C SER A 42 0.63 17.22 -2.20
N ASN A 43 1.14 17.18 -0.98
CA ASN A 43 2.57 16.97 -0.74
C ASN A 43 2.87 15.50 -0.44
N PHE A 44 1.88 14.76 0.09
CA PHE A 44 2.09 13.38 0.51
C PHE A 44 0.82 12.53 0.54
N ILE A 45 1.01 11.21 0.50
CA ILE A 45 -0.04 10.21 0.61
C ILE A 45 0.29 9.26 1.74
N PHE A 46 -0.67 9.00 2.63
CA PHE A 46 -0.51 7.99 3.67
C PHE A 46 -0.91 6.63 3.13
N CYS A 47 -0.09 5.63 3.40
CA CYS A 47 -0.34 4.29 2.91
C CYS A 47 0.22 3.20 3.84
N TRP A 48 -0.16 1.97 3.50
CA TRP A 48 0.33 0.75 4.12
C TRP A 48 0.97 -0.12 3.04
N PRO A 49 2.29 -0.04 2.85
CA PRO A 49 3.00 -0.99 2.01
C PRO A 49 2.84 -2.41 2.53
N LEU A 50 2.66 -3.33 1.60
CA LEU A 50 2.51 -4.75 1.85
C LEU A 50 3.58 -5.50 1.06
N TYR A 51 4.40 -6.28 1.76
CA TYR A 51 5.50 -7.03 1.17
C TYR A 51 5.28 -8.52 1.39
N ARG A 52 4.90 -9.23 0.33
CA ARG A 52 4.75 -10.69 0.37
C ARG A 52 6.10 -11.37 0.16
N SER A 53 6.39 -12.33 1.02
CA SER A 53 7.50 -13.27 0.89
C SER A 53 6.99 -14.68 1.21
N GLY A 54 6.60 -15.42 0.17
CA GLY A 54 5.99 -16.74 0.31
C GLY A 54 4.62 -16.63 0.97
N GLU A 55 4.47 -17.22 2.15
CA GLU A 55 3.22 -17.25 2.92
C GLU A 55 3.03 -16.05 3.83
N ILE A 56 4.09 -15.28 4.09
CA ILE A 56 4.04 -14.13 5.00
C ILE A 56 3.88 -12.85 4.20
N VAL A 57 3.01 -11.97 4.69
CA VAL A 57 2.86 -10.59 4.22
C VAL A 57 3.26 -9.67 5.36
N TYR A 58 4.32 -8.91 5.14
CA TYR A 58 4.77 -7.85 6.04
C TYR A 58 4.03 -6.56 5.72
N VAL A 59 3.63 -5.84 6.75
CA VAL A 59 2.83 -4.62 6.65
C VAL A 59 3.55 -3.52 7.40
N GLN A 60 3.80 -2.40 6.74
CA GLN A 60 4.41 -1.23 7.35
C GLN A 60 3.50 -0.02 7.20
N ASN A 61 3.73 1.02 8.01
CA ASN A 61 3.13 2.32 7.77
C ASN A 61 4.14 3.22 7.07
N SER A 62 3.71 3.86 5.97
CA SER A 62 4.60 4.71 5.17
C SER A 62 3.88 5.94 4.60
N ILE A 63 4.68 6.94 4.25
CA ILE A 63 4.29 8.18 3.61
C ILE A 63 4.99 8.24 2.26
N ILE A 64 4.22 8.43 1.19
CA ILE A 64 4.77 8.71 -0.15
C ILE A 64 4.85 10.22 -0.28
N PHE A 65 6.06 10.78 -0.41
CA PHE A 65 6.27 12.21 -0.64
C PHE A 65 6.20 12.50 -2.14
N LEU A 66 5.15 13.22 -2.56
CA LEU A 66 4.84 13.45 -3.98
C LEU A 66 5.86 14.37 -4.66
N GLU A 67 6.48 15.27 -3.91
CA GLU A 67 7.50 16.20 -4.40
C GLU A 67 8.84 15.51 -4.71
N GLU A 68 9.06 14.30 -4.19
CA GLU A 68 10.29 13.52 -4.37
C GLU A 68 10.18 12.51 -5.52
N LEU A 69 9.02 12.40 -6.17
CA LEU A 69 8.79 11.44 -7.24
C LEU A 69 9.38 11.91 -8.57
N GLU A 70 10.08 11.00 -9.24
CA GLU A 70 10.46 11.17 -10.64
C GLU A 70 9.26 10.88 -11.56
N GLY A 71 8.31 11.83 -11.62
CA GLY A 71 7.13 11.78 -12.49
C GLY A 71 5.80 11.84 -11.77
N ASP A 72 4.71 11.70 -12.52
CA ASP A 72 3.36 11.77 -11.98
C ASP A 72 3.02 10.53 -11.15
N PHE A 73 2.36 10.76 -10.01
CA PHE A 73 1.88 9.67 -9.17
C PHE A 73 0.74 8.89 -9.86
N ASP A 74 0.96 7.59 -10.04
CA ASP A 74 -0.05 6.68 -10.56
C ASP A 74 -0.86 6.06 -9.43
N THR A 75 -2.13 6.47 -9.34
CA THR A 75 -3.07 5.97 -8.34
C THR A 75 -3.50 4.52 -8.55
N ASP A 76 -3.30 3.96 -9.76
CA ASP A 76 -3.65 2.58 -10.06
C ASP A 76 -2.55 1.60 -9.64
N GLU A 77 -1.30 2.06 -9.57
CA GLU A 77 -0.13 1.29 -9.16
C GLU A 77 0.69 2.00 -8.04
N PRO A 78 0.09 2.37 -6.90
CA PRO A 78 0.75 3.19 -5.88
C PRO A 78 1.97 2.52 -5.25
N TRP A 79 2.05 1.19 -5.31
CA TRP A 79 3.18 0.40 -4.84
C TRP A 79 4.46 0.56 -5.66
N ARG A 80 4.42 1.25 -6.81
CA ARG A 80 5.63 1.60 -7.55
C ARG A 80 6.41 2.75 -6.92
N PHE A 81 5.77 3.47 -5.99
CA PHE A 81 6.32 4.64 -5.32
C PHE A 81 6.61 4.38 -3.83
N VAL A 82 6.60 3.11 -3.40
CA VAL A 82 7.05 2.72 -2.07
C VAL A 82 8.43 2.10 -2.17
N GLU A 83 9.27 2.41 -1.18
CA GLU A 83 10.61 1.82 -1.03
C GLU A 83 10.53 0.28 -0.89
N PRO A 84 11.58 -0.46 -1.28
CA PRO A 84 11.72 -1.86 -0.91
C PRO A 84 11.65 -2.07 0.61
N ARG A 85 11.18 -3.24 1.05
CA ARG A 85 11.11 -3.57 2.48
C ARG A 85 12.48 -3.46 3.15
N SER A 86 12.57 -2.57 4.13
CA SER A 86 13.63 -2.55 5.14
C SER A 86 13.02 -2.72 6.53
N THR A 87 13.76 -3.27 7.48
CA THR A 87 13.35 -3.34 8.89
C THR A 87 13.95 -2.21 9.74
N VAL A 88 14.86 -1.44 9.16
CA VAL A 88 15.49 -0.28 9.79
C VAL A 88 15.50 0.93 8.85
N ASP A 89 15.36 2.13 9.39
CA ASP A 89 15.46 3.38 8.63
C ASP A 89 16.93 3.81 8.40
N GLU A 90 17.13 4.94 7.73
CA GLU A 90 18.45 5.49 7.41
C GLU A 90 19.29 5.84 8.65
N ASP A 91 18.64 6.12 9.77
CA ASP A 91 19.27 6.42 11.06
C ASP A 91 19.52 5.15 11.90
N GLY A 92 19.05 3.98 11.43
CA GLY A 92 19.21 2.69 12.09
C GLY A 92 18.14 2.38 13.14
N HIS A 93 17.03 3.12 13.18
CA HIS A 93 15.89 2.80 14.04
C HIS A 93 15.01 1.72 13.42
N GLU A 94 14.41 0.87 14.26
CA GLU A 94 13.48 -0.16 13.80
C GLU A 94 12.21 0.46 13.22
N ILE A 95 11.83 -0.01 12.03
CA ILE A 95 10.58 0.37 11.38
C ILE A 95 9.43 -0.41 12.01
N SER A 96 8.33 0.29 12.31
CA SER A 96 7.10 -0.36 12.79
C SER A 96 6.54 -1.30 11.72
N GLU A 97 6.51 -2.60 12.04
CA GLU A 97 6.09 -3.65 11.13
C GLU A 97 5.15 -4.65 11.82
N TRP A 98 4.13 -5.08 11.07
CA TRP A 98 3.22 -6.15 11.43
C TRP A 98 3.29 -7.25 10.39
N GLN A 99 2.78 -8.44 10.73
CA GLN A 99 2.72 -9.57 9.81
C GLN A 99 1.33 -10.20 9.81
N THR A 100 0.93 -10.69 8.65
CA THR A 100 -0.25 -11.52 8.41
C THR A 100 0.13 -12.59 7.39
N THR A 101 -0.77 -13.52 7.10
CA THR A 101 -0.56 -14.54 6.08
C THR A 101 -1.21 -14.16 4.76
N ILE A 102 -0.68 -14.73 3.67
CA ILE A 102 -1.34 -14.57 2.36
C ILE A 102 -2.74 -15.20 2.35
N ASP A 103 -2.99 -16.23 3.15
CA ASP A 103 -4.31 -16.85 3.26
C ASP A 103 -5.33 -15.91 3.91
N GLU A 104 -4.97 -15.21 4.99
CA GLU A 104 -5.80 -14.15 5.58
C GLU A 104 -6.08 -13.01 4.58
N VAL A 105 -5.08 -12.63 3.78
CA VAL A 105 -5.26 -11.64 2.70
C VAL A 105 -6.26 -12.14 1.64
N ARG A 106 -6.17 -13.41 1.23
CA ARG A 106 -7.11 -14.01 0.27
C ARG A 106 -8.51 -14.11 0.85
N GLU A 107 -8.65 -14.48 2.11
CA GLU A 107 -9.92 -14.55 2.82
C GLU A 107 -10.58 -13.16 2.87
N PHE A 108 -9.84 -12.14 3.29
CA PHE A 108 -10.32 -10.76 3.31
C PHE A 108 -10.73 -10.30 1.90
N LEU A 109 -9.91 -10.57 0.88
CA LEU A 109 -10.20 -10.23 -0.50
C LEU A 109 -11.50 -10.86 -1.01
N ASN A 110 -11.82 -12.09 -0.59
CA ASN A 110 -13.07 -12.75 -0.94
C ASN A 110 -14.28 -12.09 -0.25
N SER A 111 -14.13 -11.72 1.03
CA SER A 111 -15.20 -11.06 1.80
C SER A 111 -15.64 -9.70 1.25
N VAL A 112 -14.72 -8.96 0.61
CA VAL A 112 -15.00 -7.64 0.02
C VAL A 112 -15.46 -7.71 -1.44
N GLN A 113 -15.43 -8.89 -2.05
CA GLN A 113 -15.96 -9.14 -3.40
C GLN A 113 -17.35 -9.81 -3.39
N SER A 114 -17.87 -10.12 -2.20
CA SER A 114 -19.15 -10.81 -1.97
C SER A 114 -20.36 -9.89 -2.05
#